data_AF-A0A2J8KIN4-F1
#
_entry.id   AF-A0A2J8KIN4-F1
#
_cell.length_a   1.000
_cell.length_b   1.000
_cell.length_c   1.000
_cell.angle_alpha   90.00
_cell.angle_beta   90.00
_cell.angle_gamma   90.00
#
_symmetry.space_group_name_H-M   'P 1'
#
loop_
_entity.id
_entity.type
_entity.pdbx_description
1 polymer ?
#
loop_
_entity_poly.entity_id
_entity_poly.type
_entity_poly.pdbx_seq_one_letter_code
_entity_poly.pdbx_strand_id
1 'polypeptide(L)' 'ITHAEPANVFDINSHTGEIWLKNSIRSLDALHNITPGRDCLWSLEVQAKDRGSPSFSTTALLKIDITDAEVRRLRSD' A
#
# COMPACT_ATOMS: atom_id res chain seq x y z
N ILE A 1 0.43 -16.24 -18.50
CA ILE A 1 1.08 -15.01 -17.97
C ILE A 1 0.90 -15.07 -16.47
N THR A 2 1.96 -15.36 -15.71
CA THR A 2 1.93 -15.29 -14.25
C THR A 2 1.99 -13.81 -13.88
N HIS A 3 0.84 -13.19 -13.60
CA HIS A 3 0.80 -11.92 -12.89
C HIS A 3 1.32 -12.21 -11.48
N ALA A 4 2.55 -11.76 -11.19
CA ALA A 4 2.92 -11.52 -9.81
C ALA A 4 2.02 -10.37 -9.35
N GLU A 5 0.92 -10.70 -8.67
CA GLU A 5 0.17 -9.67 -7.95
C GLU A 5 1.15 -8.93 -7.04
N PRO A 6 1.07 -7.59 -6.97
CA PRO A 6 1.96 -6.82 -6.12
C PRO A 6 1.98 -7.46 -4.73
N ALA A 7 3.18 -7.68 -4.20
CA ALA A 7 3.36 -8.35 -2.93
C ALA A 7 2.34 -7.80 -1.91
N ASN A 8 1.57 -8.70 -1.31
CA ASN A 8 0.57 -8.36 -0.29
C ASN A 8 1.32 -7.77 0.92
N VAL A 9 1.57 -6.46 0.86
CA VAL A 9 2.46 -5.70 1.75
C VAL A 9 1.67 -4.95 2.82
N PHE A 10 0.41 -4.66 2.53
CA PHE A 10 -0.46 -3.85 3.38
C PHE A 10 -1.63 -4.67 3.92
N ASP A 11 -2.02 -4.37 5.16
CA ASP A 11 -3.31 -4.73 5.73
C ASP A 11 -4.21 -3.48 5.79
N ILE A 12 -5.54 -3.68 5.70
CA ILE A 12 -6.52 -2.61 5.86
C ILE A 12 -7.58 -3.03 6.89
N ASN A 13 -7.88 -2.12 7.83
CA ASN A 13 -9.01 -2.28 8.73
C ASN A 13 -10.29 -1.88 8.00
N SER A 14 -11.18 -2.83 7.73
CA SER A 14 -12.42 -2.58 6.97
C SER A 14 -13.45 -1.72 7.72
N HIS A 15 -13.28 -1.52 9.03
CA HIS A 15 -14.15 -0.66 9.83
C HIS A 15 -13.66 0.79 9.90
N THR A 16 -12.35 1.01 10.04
CA THR A 16 -11.76 2.35 10.22
C THR A 16 -11.12 2.91 8.94
N GLY A 17 -10.77 2.05 7.98
CA GLY A 17 -10.02 2.42 6.79
C GLY A 17 -8.52 2.60 7.01
N GLU A 18 -8.01 2.30 8.21
CA GLU A 18 -6.57 2.41 8.48
C GLU A 18 -5.78 1.36 7.68
N ILE A 19 -4.69 1.80 7.06
CA ILE A 19 -3.81 0.97 6.22
C ILE A 19 -2.42 0.89 6.87
N TRP A 20 -1.89 -0.33 7.00
CA TRP A 20 -0.71 -0.64 7.79
C TRP A 20 0.21 -1.54 6.98
N LEU A 21 1.53 -1.41 7.16
CA LEU A 21 2.45 -2.45 6.69
C LEU A 21 2.22 -3.74 7.47
N LYS A 22 2.28 -4.88 6.78
CA LYS A 22 2.24 -6.18 7.44
C LYS A 22 3.38 -6.30 8.44
N ASN A 23 3.09 -6.85 9.61
CA ASN A 23 4.05 -7.04 10.69
C ASN A 23 5.27 -7.91 10.31
N SER A 24 5.20 -8.69 9.24
CA SER A 24 6.32 -9.46 8.69
C SER A 24 7.40 -8.57 8.06
N ILE A 25 7.07 -7.33 7.69
CA ILE A 25 7.97 -6.36 7.08
C ILE A 25 8.61 -5.56 8.19
N ARG A 26 9.87 -5.85 8.49
CA ARG A 26 10.60 -5.25 9.63
C ARG A 26 11.66 -4.22 9.23
N SER A 27 11.92 -4.06 7.94
CA SER A 27 12.91 -3.11 7.43
C SER A 27 12.61 -2.73 5.98
N LEU A 28 13.19 -1.61 5.54
CA LEU A 28 13.14 -1.20 4.13
C LEU A 28 13.81 -2.23 3.22
N ASP A 29 14.87 -2.91 3.68
CA ASP A 29 15.50 -4.01 2.93
C ASP A 29 14.58 -5.21 2.76
N ALA A 30 13.83 -5.59 3.80
CA ALA A 30 12.84 -6.65 3.71
C ALA A 30 11.74 -6.29 2.69
N LEU A 31 11.36 -5.02 2.66
CA LEU A 31 10.41 -4.47 1.70
C LEU A 31 10.95 -4.47 0.26
N HIS A 32 12.20 -4.04 0.05
CA HIS A 32 12.87 -4.10 -1.26
C HIS A 32 12.96 -5.53 -1.82
N ASN A 33 13.21 -6.52 -0.95
CA ASN A 33 13.34 -7.92 -1.37
C ASN A 33 12.04 -8.52 -1.91
N ILE A 34 10.89 -8.04 -1.45
CA ILE A 34 9.57 -8.51 -1.88
C ILE A 34 8.94 -7.64 -2.96
N THR A 35 9.52 -6.46 -3.24
CA THR A 35 9.00 -5.52 -4.24
C THR A 35 9.73 -5.70 -5.58
N PRO A 36 9.04 -6.13 -6.64
CA PRO A 36 9.63 -6.19 -7.98
C PRO A 36 10.16 -4.81 -8.38
N GLY A 37 11.40 -4.71 -8.87
CA GLY A 37 11.98 -3.44 -9.31
C GLY A 37 12.61 -2.57 -8.21
N ARG A 38 12.41 -2.91 -6.93
CA ARG A 38 12.95 -2.17 -5.74
C ARG A 38 12.55 -0.69 -5.68
N ASP A 39 11.53 -0.27 -6.41
CA ASP A 39 11.09 1.12 -6.47
C ASP A 39 10.18 1.50 -5.28
N CYS A 40 9.76 0.55 -4.44
CA CYS A 40 8.93 0.81 -3.24
C CYS A 40 7.71 1.71 -3.55
N LEU A 41 7.13 1.52 -4.74
CA LEU A 41 5.94 2.20 -5.21
C LEU A 41 4.79 1.19 -5.30
N TRP A 42 3.67 1.52 -4.67
CA TRP A 42 2.45 0.73 -4.74
C TRP A 42 1.28 1.57 -5.23
N SER A 43 0.40 0.92 -5.99
CA SER A 43 -0.93 1.42 -6.32
C SER A 43 -1.95 0.44 -5.78
N LEU A 44 -2.69 0.86 -4.74
CA LEU A 44 -3.72 0.07 -4.08
C LEU A 44 -5.09 0.52 -4.56
N GLU A 45 -5.90 -0.39 -5.08
CA GLU A 45 -7.32 -0.14 -5.30
C GLU A 45 -8.07 -0.37 -3.99
N VAL A 46 -8.72 0.67 -3.46
CA VAL A 46 -9.46 0.62 -2.21
C VAL A 46 -10.92 0.92 -2.50
N GLN A 47 -11.81 0.06 -2.00
CA GLN A 47 -13.26 0.25 -2.11
C GLN A 47 -13.88 0.46 -0.73
N ALA A 48 -14.70 1.51 -0.61
CA ALA A 48 -15.60 1.71 0.51
C ALA A 48 -17.03 1.38 0.07
N LYS A 49 -17.76 0.64 0.91
CA LYS A 49 -19.15 0.24 0.66
C LYS A 49 -20.01 0.61 1.86
N ASP A 50 -21.12 1.28 1.62
CA ASP A 50 -22.08 1.58 2.67
C ASP A 50 -22.94 0.35 3.03
N ARG A 51 -23.73 0.47 4.10
CA ARG A 51 -24.66 -0.58 4.55
C ARG A 51 -26.10 -0.32 4.10
N GLY A 52 -26.29 0.49 3.05
CA GLY A 52 -27.60 0.83 2.51
C GLY A 52 -28.33 -0.35 1.86
N SER A 53 -29.61 -0.17 1.55
CA SER A 53 -30.41 -1.10 0.74
C SER A 53 -31.24 -0.30 -0.28
N PRO A 54 -30.79 -0.18 -1.54
CA PRO A 54 -29.56 -0.77 -2.09
C PRO A 54 -28.30 -0.13 -1.48
N SER A 55 -27.20 -0.90 -1.44
CA SER A 55 -25.91 -0.39 -1.00
C SER A 55 -25.18 0.32 -2.15
N PHE A 56 -24.43 1.37 -1.83
CA PHE A 56 -23.52 2.01 -2.78
C PHE A 56 -22.06 1.78 -2.39
N SER A 57 -21.18 1.80 -3.41
CA SER A 57 -19.74 1.71 -3.23
C SER A 57 -19.03 2.84 -3.98
N THR A 58 -17.85 3.20 -3.50
CA THR A 58 -16.90 4.04 -4.20
C THR A 58 -15.53 3.38 -4.20
N THR A 59 -14.76 3.56 -5.28
CA THR A 59 -13.42 3.00 -5.45
C THR A 59 -12.43 4.12 -5.69
N ALA A 60 -11.26 4.04 -5.06
CA ALA A 60 -10.16 4.98 -5.25
C ALA A 60 -8.84 4.24 -5.45
N LEU A 61 -7.91 4.87 -6.16
CA LEU A 61 -6.54 4.38 -6.33
C LEU A 61 -5.61 5.16 -5.39
N LEU A 62 -5.05 4.48 -4.40
CA LEU A 62 -4.07 5.03 -3.46
C LEU A 62 -2.66 4.73 -3.94
N LYS A 63 -1.86 5.77 -4.17
CA LYS A 63 -0.43 5.64 -4.50
C LYS A 63 0.40 5.82 -3.24
N ILE A 64 1.21 4.81 -2.90
CA ILE A 64 2.09 4.81 -1.73
C ILE A 64 3.53 4.72 -2.19
N ASP A 65 4.34 5.69 -1.76
CA ASP A 65 5.80 5.70 -1.90
C ASP A 65 6.40 5.55 -0.51
N ILE A 66 7.16 4.47 -0.28
CA ILE A 66 7.88 4.23 0.97
C ILE A 66 9.35 4.54 0.74
N THR A 67 9.81 5.60 1.39
CA THR A 67 11.19 6.07 1.29
C THR A 67 11.83 6.21 2.68
N ASP A 68 13.16 6.14 2.71
CA ASP A 68 13.92 6.46 3.91
C ASP A 68 13.79 7.95 4.25
N ALA A 69 13.64 8.26 5.54
CA ALA A 69 13.45 9.63 6.00
C ALA A 69 14.63 10.56 5.65
N GLU A 70 15.86 10.05 5.66
CA GLU A 70 17.06 10.81 5.30
C GLU A 70 17.13 11.09 3.80
N VAL A 71 16.74 10.11 2.97
CA VAL A 71 16.67 10.28 1.51
C VAL A 71 15.65 11.36 1.13
N ARG A 72 14.52 11.45 1.86
CA ARG A 72 13.52 12.50 1.62
C ARG A 72 14.06 13.90 1.91
N ARG A 73 14.88 14.05 2.95
CA ARG A 73 15.45 15.35 3.36
C ARG A 73 16.40 15.89 2.29
N LEU A 74 17.29 15.04 1.78
CA LEU A 74 18.24 15.40 0.72
C LEU A 74 17.59 15.75 -0.64
N ARG A 75 16.34 15.32 -0.88
CA ARG A 75 15.58 15.67 -2.10
C ARG A 75 14.78 16.97 -1.98
N SER A 76 14.69 17.52 -0.77
CA SER A 76 13.88 18.70 -0.45
C SER A 76 14.72 19.97 -0.21
N ASP A 77 16.05 19.82 -0.16
CA ASP A 77 17.05 20.90 -0.05
C ASP A 77 17.68 21.18 -1.43
#